data_AF-A0A239B4X5-F1
#
_entry.id   AF-A0A239B4X5-F1
#
_cell.length_a   1.000
_cell.length_b   1.000
_cell.length_c   1.000
_cell.angle_alpha   90.00
_cell.angle_beta   90.00
_cell.angle_gamma   90.00
#
_symmetry.space_group_name_H-M   'P 1'
#
loop_
_entity.id
_entity.type
_entity.pdbx_description
1 polymer ?
#
loop_
_entity_poly.entity_id
_entity_poly.type
_entity_poly.pdbx_seq_one_letter_code
_entity_poly.pdbx_strand_id
1 'polypeptide(L)'
;MMIRKILPLLLFSFILFSCANDDDINTDTIGQTFEISNVDFITTDGFQGVVNVVVPNNISVFESDVPLVFILDPAATAANGVDVFEPLPRSFFFNNGGFAQYRFNFIFDDATGIFDLDLVLESDDFDALGNDFTQNQIFRIVIVPSEFAETHNTDNLNTVLSELNLD
;
A
#
# COMPACT_ATOMS: atom_id res chain seq x y z
N MET A 1 -74.06 -19.74 -31.54
CA MET A 1 -73.46 -21.10 -31.56
C MET A 1 -72.04 -20.97 -30.98
N MET A 2 -71.91 -21.04 -29.66
CA MET A 2 -71.49 -22.21 -28.87
C MET A 2 -70.00 -22.55 -28.97
N ILE A 3 -69.25 -22.08 -27.94
CA ILE A 3 -68.41 -22.82 -26.98
C ILE A 3 -67.45 -23.91 -27.46
N ARG A 4 -66.22 -23.85 -26.89
CA ARG A 4 -65.21 -24.89 -26.53
C ARG A 4 -63.81 -24.33 -26.88
N LYS A 5 -62.74 -24.34 -26.06
CA LYS A 5 -62.17 -25.29 -25.08
C LYS A 5 -61.19 -24.51 -24.17
N ILE A 6 -61.25 -24.69 -22.84
CA ILE A 6 -60.28 -25.40 -21.97
C ILE A 6 -58.86 -24.77 -21.91
N LEU A 7 -58.57 -24.29 -20.69
CA LEU A 7 -57.33 -23.76 -20.13
C LEU A 7 -56.16 -24.76 -20.19
N PRO A 8 -54.92 -24.28 -20.30
CA PRO A 8 -53.98 -24.67 -19.24
C PRO A 8 -53.30 -23.44 -18.64
N LEU A 9 -53.37 -23.45 -17.31
CA LEU A 9 -52.74 -22.56 -16.34
C LEU A 9 -51.24 -22.46 -16.65
N LEU A 10 -50.83 -21.32 -17.21
CA LEU A 10 -49.43 -21.03 -17.46
C LEU A 10 -48.81 -20.69 -16.10
N LEU A 11 -48.18 -21.71 -15.54
CA LEU A 11 -47.53 -21.72 -14.24
C LEU A 11 -46.55 -20.57 -14.17
N PHE A 12 -46.82 -19.71 -13.19
CA PHE A 12 -46.03 -18.57 -12.74
C PHE A 12 -44.60 -19.04 -12.42
N SER A 13 -43.68 -18.94 -13.38
CA SER A 13 -42.23 -19.02 -13.12
C SER A 13 -41.68 -17.61 -13.21
N PHE A 14 -42.03 -16.81 -12.20
CA PHE A 14 -41.32 -15.58 -11.88
C PHE A 14 -40.04 -15.99 -11.17
N ILE A 15 -39.03 -16.42 -11.93
CA ILE A 15 -37.67 -16.54 -11.42
C ILE A 15 -37.14 -15.12 -11.36
N LEU A 16 -37.35 -14.48 -10.20
CA LEU A 16 -36.58 -13.30 -9.83
C LEU A 16 -35.13 -13.74 -9.63
N PHE A 17 -34.33 -13.66 -10.68
CA PHE A 17 -32.90 -13.44 -10.49
C PHE A 17 -32.73 -12.00 -9.99
N SER A 18 -32.95 -11.81 -8.70
CA SER A 18 -32.35 -10.72 -7.95
C SER A 18 -30.90 -11.13 -7.64
N CYS A 19 -30.07 -11.17 -8.67
CA CYS A 19 -28.69 -10.78 -8.45
C CYS A 19 -28.73 -9.25 -8.45
N ALA A 20 -28.95 -8.69 -7.27
CA ALA A 20 -28.41 -7.37 -6.99
C ALA A 20 -26.89 -7.56 -7.09
N ASN A 21 -26.35 -7.43 -8.30
CA ASN A 21 -24.96 -7.06 -8.44
C ASN A 21 -24.93 -5.58 -8.11
N ASP A 22 -25.08 -5.29 -6.83
CA ASP A 22 -24.61 -4.05 -6.22
C ASP A 22 -23.11 -4.21 -5.95
N ASP A 23 -22.39 -4.69 -6.97
CA ASP A 23 -20.97 -4.43 -7.10
C ASP A 23 -20.91 -3.15 -7.93
N ASP A 24 -21.31 -2.03 -7.32
CA ASP A 24 -20.60 -0.79 -7.62
C ASP A 24 -19.15 -1.12 -7.24
N ILE A 25 -18.38 -1.63 -8.22
CA ILE A 25 -16.93 -1.78 -8.11
C ILE A 25 -16.45 -0.36 -7.84
N ASN A 26 -16.32 -0.02 -6.57
CA ASN A 26 -15.76 1.25 -6.18
C ASN A 26 -14.29 1.19 -6.57
N THR A 27 -13.97 1.71 -7.75
CA THR A 27 -12.59 1.78 -8.23
C THR A 27 -11.74 2.73 -7.38
N ASP A 28 -12.32 3.46 -6.41
CA ASP A 28 -11.54 4.25 -5.45
C ASP A 28 -10.76 3.40 -4.45
N THR A 29 -11.12 2.11 -4.28
CA THR A 29 -10.57 1.26 -3.22
C THR A 29 -9.46 0.33 -3.73
N ILE A 30 -8.99 0.51 -4.97
CA ILE A 30 -7.89 -0.28 -5.53
C ILE A 30 -6.58 0.44 -5.31
N GLY A 31 -5.66 -0.20 -4.60
CA GLY A 31 -4.32 0.36 -4.38
C GLY A 31 -3.53 0.56 -5.66
N GLN A 32 -2.82 1.69 -5.72
CA GLN A 32 -2.02 2.06 -6.88
C GLN A 32 -0.54 1.82 -6.59
N THR A 33 0.15 1.24 -7.56
CA THR A 33 1.58 0.92 -7.46
C THR A 33 2.35 1.74 -8.48
N PHE A 34 3.48 2.30 -8.05
CA PHE A 34 4.45 2.92 -8.94
C PHE A 34 5.86 2.47 -8.57
N GLU A 35 6.76 2.58 -9.54
CA GLU A 35 8.18 2.27 -9.35
C GLU A 35 9.01 3.50 -9.65
N ILE A 36 10.08 3.63 -8.89
CA ILE A 36 11.14 4.60 -9.15
C ILE A 36 12.44 3.82 -9.37
N SER A 37 13.23 4.31 -10.31
CA SER A 37 14.52 3.72 -10.69
C SER A 37 15.58 4.82 -10.71
N ASN A 38 16.85 4.41 -10.77
CA ASN A 38 17.99 5.32 -10.71
C ASN A 38 18.02 6.15 -9.41
N VAL A 39 17.66 5.52 -8.29
CA VAL A 39 17.77 6.15 -6.97
C VAL A 39 19.20 5.99 -6.48
N ASP A 40 19.88 7.14 -6.35
CA ASP A 40 21.26 7.24 -5.87
C ASP A 40 21.27 7.91 -4.49
N PHE A 41 21.90 7.26 -3.51
CA PHE A 41 22.06 7.78 -2.15
C PHE A 41 23.42 8.44 -2.00
N ILE A 42 23.41 9.71 -1.62
CA ILE A 42 24.61 10.49 -1.31
C ILE A 42 24.49 10.95 0.14
N THR A 43 25.55 10.74 0.91
CA THR A 43 25.63 11.24 2.28
C THR A 43 26.31 12.59 2.35
N THR A 44 25.87 13.42 3.30
CA THR A 44 26.55 14.67 3.68
C THR A 44 27.17 14.61 5.08
N ASP A 45 26.75 13.65 5.90
CA ASP A 45 27.15 13.50 7.30
C ASP A 45 27.99 12.25 7.56
N GLY A 46 28.14 11.37 6.56
CA GLY A 46 28.86 10.10 6.66
C GLY A 46 28.03 8.95 7.23
N PHE A 47 26.76 9.16 7.56
CA PHE A 47 25.91 8.18 8.24
C PHE A 47 24.63 7.85 7.48
N GLN A 48 24.06 8.82 6.76
CA GLN A 48 22.83 8.59 6.00
C GLN A 48 22.82 9.31 4.66
N GLY A 49 22.14 8.70 3.70
CA GLY A 49 21.69 9.32 2.46
C GLY A 49 20.16 9.32 2.42
N VAL A 50 19.57 10.45 2.02
CA VAL A 50 18.11 10.62 1.95
C VAL A 50 17.72 11.04 0.54
N VAL A 51 16.71 10.37 -0.01
CA VAL A 51 16.08 10.73 -1.29
C VAL A 51 14.60 10.93 -1.05
N ASN A 52 14.14 12.16 -1.30
CA ASN A 52 12.73 12.49 -1.25
C ASN A 52 12.04 12.06 -2.56
N VAL A 53 10.87 11.45 -2.42
CA VAL A 53 10.06 10.91 -3.51
C VAL A 53 8.64 11.43 -3.35
N VAL A 54 8.16 12.17 -4.34
CA VAL A 54 6.78 12.67 -4.38
C VAL A 54 5.89 11.62 -5.05
N VAL A 55 4.75 11.29 -4.43
CA VAL A 55 3.76 10.40 -5.06
C VAL A 55 3.24 11.05 -6.35
N PRO A 56 3.17 10.32 -7.48
CA PRO A 56 2.67 10.87 -8.74
C PRO A 56 1.27 11.49 -8.62
N ASN A 57 1.07 12.69 -9.18
CA ASN A 57 -0.19 13.44 -9.11
C ASN A 57 -1.43 12.72 -9.70
N ASN A 58 -1.24 11.62 -10.43
CA ASN A 58 -2.31 10.78 -10.96
C ASN A 58 -2.73 9.66 -9.98
N ILE A 59 -2.13 9.62 -8.79
CA ILE A 59 -2.48 8.75 -7.68
C ILE A 59 -3.15 9.60 -6.61
N SER A 60 -4.38 9.22 -6.23
CA SER A 60 -5.08 9.85 -5.11
C SER A 60 -4.60 9.20 -3.82
N VAL A 61 -4.26 10.03 -2.83
CA VAL A 61 -3.81 9.59 -1.51
C VAL A 61 -4.70 10.30 -0.48
N PHE A 62 -5.27 9.54 0.43
CA PHE A 62 -6.09 10.03 1.54
C PHE A 62 -5.35 9.89 2.87
N GLU A 63 -5.84 10.58 3.91
CA GLU A 63 -5.21 10.60 5.24
C GLU A 63 -5.08 9.22 5.89
N SER A 64 -6.03 8.33 5.60
CA SER A 64 -6.02 6.96 6.06
C SER A 64 -5.10 6.04 5.24
N ASP A 65 -4.61 6.47 4.09
CA ASP A 65 -3.78 5.63 3.22
C ASP A 65 -2.35 5.53 3.75
N VAL A 66 -1.70 4.40 3.45
CA VAL A 66 -0.30 4.18 3.82
C VAL A 66 0.50 3.56 2.68
N PRO A 67 1.76 3.95 2.49
CA PRO A 67 2.62 3.30 1.52
C PRO A 67 3.22 2.00 2.08
N LEU A 68 3.27 0.98 1.24
CA LEU A 68 4.20 -0.14 1.37
C LEU A 68 5.35 0.07 0.39
N VAL A 69 6.59 0.05 0.91
CA VAL A 69 7.79 0.28 0.10
C VAL A 69 8.62 -1.00 0.05
N PHE A 70 9.03 -1.35 -1.17
CA PHE A 70 9.88 -2.48 -1.46
C PHE A 70 11.11 -2.02 -2.25
N ILE A 71 12.23 -2.70 -2.07
CA ILE A 71 13.47 -2.53 -2.83
C ILE A 71 13.72 -3.77 -3.68
N LEU A 72 14.17 -3.57 -4.92
CA LEU A 72 14.57 -4.69 -5.78
C LEU A 72 15.86 -5.34 -5.26
N ASP A 73 15.86 -6.66 -5.11
CA ASP A 73 17.06 -7.44 -4.85
C ASP A 73 17.71 -7.87 -6.18
N PRO A 74 18.85 -7.31 -6.59
CA PRO A 74 19.49 -7.67 -7.86
C PRO A 74 20.02 -9.11 -7.86
N ALA A 75 20.49 -9.63 -6.73
CA ALA A 75 21.05 -10.98 -6.62
C ALA A 75 19.94 -12.04 -6.68
N ALA A 76 18.86 -11.85 -5.93
CA ALA A 76 17.70 -12.73 -5.98
C ALA A 76 16.98 -12.64 -7.35
N THR A 77 16.92 -11.45 -7.95
CA THR A 77 16.39 -11.27 -9.31
C THR A 77 17.19 -12.07 -10.32
N ALA A 78 18.53 -11.99 -10.28
CA ALA A 78 19.39 -12.77 -11.16
C ALA A 78 19.25 -14.29 -10.94
N ALA A 79 19.09 -14.73 -9.68
CA ALA A 79 18.93 -16.14 -9.34
C ALA A 79 17.59 -16.73 -9.80
N ASN A 80 16.51 -15.96 -9.74
CA ASN A 80 15.16 -16.41 -10.10
C ASN A 80 14.79 -16.10 -11.56
N GLY A 81 15.53 -15.21 -12.24
CA GLY A 81 15.23 -14.77 -13.61
C GLY A 81 13.99 -13.87 -13.72
N VAL A 82 13.48 -13.37 -12.60
CA VAL A 82 12.32 -12.48 -12.46
C VAL A 82 12.58 -11.51 -11.32
N ASP A 83 11.98 -10.33 -11.36
CA ASP A 83 12.18 -9.31 -10.33
C ASP A 83 11.75 -9.81 -8.95
N VAL A 84 12.66 -9.69 -7.99
CA VAL A 84 12.42 -10.02 -6.59
C VAL A 84 12.46 -8.74 -5.77
N PHE A 85 11.33 -8.38 -5.17
CA PHE A 85 11.19 -7.21 -4.32
C PHE A 85 11.14 -7.62 -2.85
N GLU A 86 11.93 -6.96 -2.02
CA GLU A 86 11.94 -7.15 -0.58
C GLU A 86 11.36 -5.94 0.15
N PRO A 87 10.52 -6.15 1.17
CA PRO A 87 9.89 -5.05 1.90
C PRO A 87 10.92 -4.27 2.72
N LEU A 88 10.67 -2.98 2.91
CA LEU A 88 11.40 -2.16 3.87
C LEU A 88 10.78 -2.24 5.29
N PRO A 89 11.59 -2.11 6.36
CA PRO A 89 13.04 -1.91 6.34
C PRO A 89 13.82 -3.18 5.98
N ARG A 90 14.98 -3.00 5.34
CA ARG A 90 15.90 -4.09 4.98
C ARG A 90 17.28 -3.81 5.56
N SER A 91 17.77 -4.71 6.40
CA SER A 91 19.08 -4.60 7.07
C SER A 91 20.10 -5.58 6.53
N PHE A 92 21.35 -5.13 6.46
CA PHE A 92 22.53 -5.90 6.11
C PHE A 92 23.54 -5.77 7.23
N PHE A 93 24.13 -6.90 7.63
CA PHE A 93 25.17 -6.94 8.65
C PHE A 93 26.46 -7.45 8.01
N PHE A 94 27.54 -6.73 8.27
CA PHE A 94 28.83 -7.01 7.68
C PHE A 94 29.74 -7.76 8.67
N ASN A 95 30.70 -8.51 8.15
CA ASN A 95 31.61 -9.34 8.97
C ASN A 95 32.50 -8.53 9.92
N ASN A 96 32.72 -7.24 9.63
CA ASN A 96 33.44 -6.31 10.50
C ASN A 96 32.58 -5.79 11.67
N GLY A 97 31.31 -6.20 11.77
CA GLY A 97 30.37 -5.74 12.79
C GLY A 97 29.57 -4.49 12.41
N GLY A 98 29.80 -3.91 11.22
CA GLY A 98 29.04 -2.78 10.71
C GLY A 98 27.70 -3.19 10.08
N PHE A 99 26.93 -2.20 9.65
CA PHE A 99 25.62 -2.40 9.07
C PHE A 99 25.29 -1.42 7.93
N ALA A 100 24.32 -1.82 7.11
CA ALA A 100 23.58 -0.92 6.25
C ALA A 100 22.08 -1.21 6.40
N GLN A 101 21.23 -0.19 6.36
CA GLN A 101 19.79 -0.37 6.42
C GLN A 101 19.09 0.58 5.44
N TYR A 102 18.20 0.02 4.62
CA TYR A 102 17.18 0.81 3.94
C TYR A 102 15.93 0.90 4.80
N ARG A 103 15.39 2.11 4.92
CA ARG A 103 14.09 2.38 5.53
C ARG A 103 13.40 3.51 4.77
N PHE A 104 12.17 3.82 5.15
CA PHE A 104 11.47 4.99 4.63
C PHE A 104 10.69 5.70 5.74
N ASN A 105 10.43 6.98 5.53
CA ASN A 105 9.44 7.75 6.27
C ASN A 105 8.34 8.15 5.30
N PHE A 106 7.08 8.10 5.73
CA PHE A 106 5.96 8.67 5.00
C PHE A 106 5.63 10.05 5.58
N ILE A 107 5.55 11.06 4.72
CA ILE A 107 5.27 12.45 5.07
C ILE A 107 3.92 12.79 4.44
N PHE A 108 2.92 12.97 5.29
CA PHE A 108 1.55 13.25 4.87
C PHE A 108 1.05 14.56 5.49
N ASP A 109 0.51 15.43 4.66
CA ASP A 109 -0.25 16.62 5.07
C ASP A 109 -1.29 16.96 4.00
N ASP A 110 -2.55 16.60 4.25
CA ASP A 110 -3.69 16.86 3.36
C ASP A 110 -3.91 18.36 3.13
N ALA A 111 -3.72 19.18 4.16
CA ALA A 111 -4.00 20.62 4.08
C ALA A 111 -3.03 21.35 3.15
N THR A 112 -1.80 20.83 3.02
CA THR A 112 -0.78 21.37 2.11
C THR A 112 -0.60 20.52 0.85
N GLY A 113 -1.24 19.35 0.77
CA GLY A 113 -1.16 18.42 -0.36
C GLY A 113 0.20 17.70 -0.47
N ILE A 114 0.86 17.46 0.67
CA ILE A 114 2.15 16.74 0.72
C ILE A 114 1.88 15.25 0.93
N PHE A 115 2.39 14.43 0.02
CA PHE A 115 2.27 12.97 0.03
C PHE A 115 3.62 12.37 -0.37
N ASP A 116 4.64 12.61 0.44
CA ASP A 116 6.03 12.33 0.10
C ASP A 116 6.56 11.12 0.88
N LEU A 117 7.59 10.48 0.33
CA LEU A 117 8.38 9.49 1.01
C LEU A 117 9.83 9.94 1.07
N ASP A 118 10.43 9.87 2.25
CA ASP A 118 11.88 9.94 2.37
C ASP A 118 12.41 8.52 2.40
N LEU A 119 13.04 8.09 1.31
CA LEU A 119 13.82 6.86 1.27
C LEU A 119 15.17 7.15 1.91
N VAL A 120 15.58 6.28 2.83
CA VAL A 120 16.81 6.47 3.61
C VAL A 120 17.66 5.23 3.55
N LEU A 121 18.93 5.41 3.22
CA LEU A 121 19.99 4.44 3.43
C LEU A 121 20.86 4.92 4.59
N GLU A 122 20.94 4.12 5.65
CA GLU A 122 21.73 4.41 6.86
C GLU A 122 22.84 3.37 7.02
N SER A 123 23.98 3.79 7.56
CA SER A 123 25.10 2.91 7.89
C SER A 123 25.94 3.51 9.02
N ASP A 124 26.70 2.65 9.71
CA ASP A 124 27.74 3.10 10.65
C ASP A 124 28.95 3.74 9.95
N ASP A 125 29.17 3.40 8.67
CA ASP A 125 30.22 3.96 7.82
C ASP A 125 29.70 4.04 6.37
N PHE A 126 28.98 5.12 6.05
CA PHE A 126 28.36 5.27 4.73
C PHE A 126 29.40 5.34 3.60
N ASP A 127 30.55 5.95 3.84
CA ASP A 127 31.62 6.10 2.85
C ASP A 127 32.26 4.75 2.47
N ALA A 128 32.11 3.73 3.32
CA ALA A 128 32.54 2.36 3.04
C ALA A 128 31.52 1.55 2.21
N LEU A 129 30.31 2.06 1.99
CA LEU A 129 29.30 1.37 1.19
C LEU A 129 29.67 1.38 -0.30
N GLY A 130 29.57 0.21 -0.91
CA GLY A 130 29.77 0.06 -2.36
C GLY A 130 28.58 0.58 -3.18
N ASN A 131 28.82 0.79 -4.47
CA ASN A 131 27.80 1.22 -5.42
C ASN A 131 26.58 0.30 -5.48
N ASP A 132 26.73 -0.98 -5.14
CA ASP A 132 25.63 -1.94 -5.08
C ASP A 132 24.57 -1.55 -4.04
N PHE A 133 24.95 -0.77 -3.02
CA PHE A 133 24.02 -0.19 -2.06
C PHE A 133 23.58 1.22 -2.44
N THR A 134 24.52 2.04 -2.92
CA THR A 134 24.28 3.49 -3.03
C THR A 134 23.70 3.89 -4.36
N GLN A 135 23.92 3.15 -5.45
CA GLN A 135 23.61 3.60 -6.81
C GLN A 135 22.58 2.73 -7.52
N ASN A 136 21.79 3.36 -8.39
CA ASN A 136 20.81 2.72 -9.28
C ASN A 136 19.81 1.80 -8.57
N GLN A 137 19.41 2.16 -7.35
CA GLN A 137 18.42 1.41 -6.61
C GLN A 137 17.04 1.58 -7.26
N ILE A 138 16.24 0.51 -7.19
CA ILE A 138 14.88 0.47 -7.72
C ILE A 138 13.93 0.18 -6.56
N PHE A 139 12.94 1.04 -6.41
CA PHE A 139 11.90 0.89 -5.38
C PHE A 139 10.53 0.73 -6.02
N ARG A 140 9.72 -0.14 -5.43
CA ARG A 140 8.30 -0.28 -5.74
C ARG A 140 7.50 0.21 -4.54
N ILE A 141 6.63 1.17 -4.78
CA ILE A 141 5.78 1.78 -3.77
C ILE A 141 4.33 1.46 -4.11
N VAL A 142 3.61 0.91 -3.13
CA VAL A 142 2.17 0.62 -3.22
C VAL A 142 1.45 1.53 -2.24
N ILE A 143 0.57 2.39 -2.74
CA ILE A 143 -0.36 3.14 -1.88
C ILE A 143 -1.51 2.20 -1.55
N VAL A 144 -1.61 1.82 -0.28
CA VAL A 144 -2.67 0.96 0.23
C VAL A 144 -3.84 1.84 0.64
N PRO A 145 -4.98 1.73 -0.06
CA PRO A 145 -6.16 2.49 0.27
C PRO A 145 -6.73 1.97 1.57
N SER A 146 -7.11 2.87 2.47
CA SER A 146 -7.73 2.49 3.73
C SER A 146 -8.73 3.55 4.20
N GLU A 147 -9.54 3.20 5.18
CA GLU A 147 -10.43 4.12 5.89
C GLU A 147 -10.16 3.98 7.39
N PHE A 148 -10.25 5.08 8.13
CA PHE A 148 -10.16 5.01 9.59
C PHE A 148 -11.28 4.13 10.14
N ALA A 149 -10.92 3.23 11.07
CA ALA A 149 -11.92 2.46 11.79
C ALA A 149 -12.85 3.41 12.58
N GLU A 150 -14.13 3.04 12.68
CA GLU A 150 -15.05 3.72 13.58
C GLU A 150 -14.46 3.73 15.00
N THR A 151 -14.39 4.92 15.60
CA THR A 151 -13.91 5.08 16.97
C THR A 151 -15.11 5.20 17.89
N HIS A 152 -15.19 4.32 18.87
CA HIS A 152 -16.23 4.36 19.91
C HIS A 152 -15.78 5.23 21.07
N ASN A 153 -16.73 5.89 21.72
CA ASN A 153 -16.41 6.67 22.91
C ASN A 153 -16.15 5.72 24.09
N THR A 154 -14.88 5.47 24.39
CA THR A 154 -14.45 4.57 25.47
C THR A 154 -14.43 5.21 26.85
N ASP A 155 -14.79 6.48 26.99
CA ASP A 155 -14.73 7.19 28.28
C ASP A 155 -15.79 6.69 29.28
N ASN A 156 -16.86 6.07 28.78
CA ASN A 156 -17.94 5.54 29.60
C ASN A 156 -18.36 4.14 29.14
N LEU A 157 -18.22 3.16 30.03
CA LEU A 157 -18.57 1.76 29.75
C LEU A 157 -20.03 1.57 29.30
N ASN A 158 -20.98 2.34 29.82
CA ASN A 158 -22.38 2.24 29.39
C ASN A 158 -22.59 2.83 27.99
N THR A 159 -21.76 3.81 27.60
CA THR A 159 -21.76 4.35 26.23
C THR A 159 -21.20 3.31 25.27
N VAL A 160 -20.11 2.64 25.62
CA VAL A 160 -19.54 1.53 24.83
C VAL A 160 -20.52 0.37 24.66
N LEU A 161 -21.17 -0.08 25.74
CA LEU A 161 -22.10 -1.22 25.67
C LEU A 161 -23.34 -0.90 24.81
N SER A 162 -23.84 0.34 24.87
CA SER A 162 -24.97 0.76 24.04
C SER A 162 -24.58 0.99 22.57
N GLU A 163 -23.40 1.56 22.31
CA GLU A 163 -22.86 1.74 20.95
C GLU A 163 -22.58 0.40 20.26
N LEU A 164 -22.14 -0.62 21.02
CA LEU A 164 -21.87 -1.97 20.50
C LEU A 164 -23.09 -2.91 20.54
N ASN A 165 -24.26 -2.44 20.97
CA ASN A 165 -25.48 -3.25 21.15
C ASN A 165 -25.25 -4.50 22.04
N LEU A 166 -24.54 -4.34 23.15
CA LEU A 166 -24.21 -5.42 24.10
C LEU A 166 -25.01 -5.37 25.41
N ASP A 167 -25.96 -4.43 25.51
CA ASP A 167 -26.87 -4.24 26.65
C ASP A 167 -28.08 -5.20 26.66
#